data_AF-A0A146G3S0-F1
#
_entry.id   AF-A0A146G3S0-F1
#
_cell.length_a   1.000
_cell.length_b   1.000
_cell.length_c   1.000
_cell.angle_alpha   90.00
_cell.angle_beta   90.00
_cell.angle_gamma   90.00
#
_symmetry.space_group_name_H-M   'P 1'
#
loop_
_entity.id
_entity.type
_entity.pdbx_description
1 polymer ?
#
loop_
_entity_poly.entity_id
_entity_poly.type
_entity_poly.pdbx_seq_one_letter_code
_entity_poly.pdbx_strand_id
1 'polypeptide(L)'
;RLILADALAYASRFAPDLVIDLATLTGACVVALGHHATGMLGNNDTLMARLKEAGERTHERVWQLPLFDEYEIHIKSDVADVKNVGGRWAGAITGALFLKNFIGNYPWI
;
A
#
# COMPACT_ATOMS: atom_id res chain seq x y z
N ARG A 1 -8.64 0.51 -5.44
CA ARG A 1 -7.43 -0.13 -6.02
C ARG A 1 -7.38 -0.08 -7.54
N LEU A 2 -8.42 -0.45 -8.30
CA LEU A 2 -8.35 -0.42 -9.78
C LEU A 2 -8.05 0.98 -10.35
N ILE A 3 -8.80 2.00 -9.93
CA ILE A 3 -8.52 3.39 -10.35
C ILE A 3 -7.17 3.93 -9.86
N LEU A 4 -6.68 3.42 -8.71
CA LEU A 4 -5.39 3.83 -8.16
C LEU A 4 -4.24 3.19 -8.92
N ALA A 5 -4.40 1.96 -9.41
CA ALA A 5 -3.41 1.32 -10.26
C ALA A 5 -3.11 2.17 -11.50
N ASP A 6 -4.15 2.64 -12.19
CA ASP A 6 -3.96 3.53 -13.35
C ASP A 6 -3.32 4.87 -12.96
N ALA A 7 -3.74 5.46 -11.82
CA ALA A 7 -3.18 6.71 -11.34
C ALA A 7 -1.69 6.58 -10.94
N LEU A 8 -1.29 5.48 -10.30
CA LEU A 8 0.09 5.18 -9.94
C LEU A 8 0.94 4.92 -11.19
N ALA A 9 0.43 4.14 -12.14
CA ALA A 9 1.11 3.92 -13.41
C ALA A 9 1.32 5.26 -14.16
N TYR A 10 0.32 6.14 -14.14
CA TYR A 10 0.42 7.48 -14.70
C TYR A 10 1.44 8.36 -13.96
N ALA A 11 1.49 8.29 -12.63
CA ALA A 11 2.39 9.09 -11.79
C ALA A 11 3.87 8.85 -12.11
N SER A 12 4.22 7.66 -12.61
CA SER A 12 5.58 7.32 -13.07
C SER A 12 6.17 8.31 -14.06
N ARG A 13 5.33 9.00 -14.84
CA ARG A 13 5.75 9.99 -15.86
C ARG A 13 6.38 11.25 -15.25
N PHE A 14 6.14 11.52 -13.97
CA PHE A 14 6.64 12.72 -13.29
C PHE A 14 8.03 12.52 -12.66
N ALA A 15 8.60 11.30 -12.71
CA ALA A 15 9.82 10.94 -11.98
C ALA A 15 9.82 11.44 -10.52
N PRO A 16 8.79 11.08 -9.72
CA PRO A 16 8.60 11.66 -8.40
C PRO A 16 9.65 11.17 -7.40
N ASP A 17 10.05 12.06 -6.48
CA ASP A 17 10.90 11.69 -5.33
C ASP A 17 10.15 10.80 -4.32
N LEU A 18 8.82 10.93 -4.26
CA LEU A 18 7.93 10.12 -3.43
C LEU A 18 6.49 10.23 -3.96
N VAL A 19 5.78 9.11 -4.03
CA VAL A 19 4.33 9.05 -4.20
C VAL A 19 3.71 8.51 -2.92
N ILE A 20 2.66 9.19 -2.42
CA ILE A 20 1.84 8.69 -1.32
C ILE A 20 0.41 8.51 -1.84
N ASP A 21 -0.13 7.30 -1.79
CA ASP A 21 -1.55 7.08 -2.05
C ASP A 21 -2.37 6.96 -0.75
N LEU A 22 -3.52 7.62 -0.71
CA LEU A 22 -4.40 7.63 0.45
C LEU A 22 -5.77 7.08 0.04
N ALA A 23 -6.18 5.98 0.66
CA ALA A 23 -7.41 5.30 0.27
C ALA A 23 -8.10 4.61 1.45
N THR A 24 -9.43 4.73 1.50
CA THR A 24 -10.32 3.91 2.33
C THR A 24 -10.46 2.50 1.73
N LEU A 25 -9.33 1.81 1.61
CA LEU A 25 -9.15 0.71 0.66
C LEU A 25 -9.76 -0.62 1.09
N THR A 26 -9.67 -0.96 2.38
CA THR A 26 -10.05 -2.28 2.88
C THR A 26 -10.70 -2.22 4.26
N GLY A 27 -11.74 -3.03 4.46
CA GLY A 27 -12.24 -3.31 5.81
C GLY A 27 -11.25 -4.09 6.67
N ALA A 28 -10.33 -4.84 6.05
CA ALA A 28 -9.29 -5.59 6.76
C ALA A 28 -8.34 -4.67 7.55
N CYS A 29 -8.07 -3.46 7.07
CA CYS A 29 -7.28 -2.48 7.81
C CYS A 29 -7.98 -2.03 9.10
N VAL A 30 -9.30 -1.85 9.04
CA VAL A 30 -10.12 -1.52 10.22
C VAL A 30 -10.11 -2.67 11.23
N VAL A 31 -10.21 -3.92 10.77
CA VAL A 31 -10.11 -5.09 11.66
C VAL A 31 -8.74 -5.15 12.35
N ALA A 32 -7.65 -4.78 11.66
CA ALA A 32 -6.30 -4.84 12.20
C ALA A 32 -5.95 -3.68 13.15
N LEU A 33 -6.34 -2.45 12.82
CA LEU A 33 -5.87 -1.23 13.49
C LEU A 33 -6.98 -0.39 14.13
N GLY A 34 -8.24 -0.81 13.98
CA GLY A 34 -9.40 -0.05 14.44
C GLY A 34 -9.55 1.28 13.70
N HIS A 35 -9.94 2.32 14.43
CA HIS A 35 -10.22 3.66 13.90
C HIS A 35 -9.23 4.73 14.37
N HIS A 36 -8.15 4.34 15.07
CA HIS A 36 -7.22 5.28 15.71
C HIS A 36 -5.85 5.38 15.03
N ALA A 37 -5.53 4.47 14.12
CA ALA A 37 -4.29 4.48 13.35
C ALA A 37 -4.57 4.11 11.89
N THR A 38 -3.89 4.79 10.98
CA THR A 38 -3.91 4.46 9.54
C THR A 38 -2.87 3.38 9.24
N GLY A 39 -3.23 2.36 8.45
CA GLY A 39 -2.27 1.38 7.96
C GLY A 39 -1.35 2.00 6.90
N MET A 40 -0.05 1.87 7.10
CA MET A 40 0.99 2.35 6.18
C MET A 40 1.75 1.16 5.62
N LEU A 41 1.93 1.10 4.31
CA LEU A 41 2.73 0.10 3.60
C LEU A 41 3.55 0.83 2.55
N GLY A 42 4.77 0.41 2.27
CA GLY A 42 5.59 1.12 1.30
C GLY A 42 6.88 0.40 0.99
N ASN A 43 7.61 0.89 -0.01
CA ASN A 43 8.84 0.28 -0.50
C ASN A 43 10.13 1.00 -0.03
N ASN A 44 10.01 2.03 0.83
CA ASN A 44 11.13 2.82 1.31
C ASN A 44 11.04 3.07 2.82
N ASP A 45 11.86 2.35 3.59
CA ASP A 45 11.84 2.41 5.07
C ASP A 45 12.20 3.79 5.61
N THR A 46 13.10 4.52 4.96
CA THR A 46 13.51 5.87 5.40
C THR A 46 12.35 6.86 5.30
N LEU A 47 11.59 6.84 4.19
CA LEU A 47 10.44 7.72 4.01
C LEU A 47 9.26 7.31 4.88
N MET A 48 9.03 6.01 5.06
CA MET A 48 8.02 5.50 6.01
C MET A 48 8.32 5.91 7.46
N ALA A 49 9.58 5.87 7.88
CA ALA A 49 9.99 6.36 9.21
C ALA A 49 9.71 7.86 9.39
N ARG A 50 9.98 8.67 8.36
CA ARG A 50 9.65 10.11 8.37
C ARG A 50 8.15 10.37 8.45
N LEU A 51 7.33 9.59 7.73
CA LEU A 51 5.88 9.72 7.81
C LEU A 51 5.35 9.31 9.19
N LYS A 52 5.92 8.25 9.79
CA LYS A 52 5.59 7.84 11.16
C LYS A 52 5.91 8.93 12.18
N GLU A 53 7.10 9.53 12.10
CA GLU A 53 7.49 10.64 12.99
C GLU A 53 6.53 11.84 12.85
N ALA A 54 6.15 12.18 11.61
CA ALA A 54 5.17 13.24 11.35
C ALA A 54 3.81 12.92 12.01
N GLY A 55 3.33 11.67 11.87
CA GLY A 55 2.08 11.22 12.48
C GLY A 55 2.09 11.26 14.01
N GLU A 56 3.21 10.93 14.66
CA GLU A 56 3.35 11.06 16.12
C GLU A 56 3.31 12.53 16.57
N ARG A 57 3.93 13.43 15.80
CA ARG A 57 3.95 14.87 16.10
C ARG A 57 2.58 15.55 15.92
N THR A 58 1.78 15.10 14.96
CA THR A 58 0.46 15.68 14.65
C THR A 58 -0.69 14.96 15.33
N HIS A 59 -0.42 13.82 15.98
CA HIS A 59 -1.42 12.89 16.50
C HIS A 59 -2.25 12.17 15.42
N GLU A 60 -1.85 12.25 14.15
CA GLU A 60 -2.40 11.50 13.02
C GLU A 60 -1.57 10.23 12.79
N ARG A 61 -1.68 9.28 13.73
CA ARG A 61 -0.78 8.13 13.80
C ARG A 61 -0.96 7.15 12.63
N VAL A 62 0.18 6.66 12.15
CA VAL A 62 0.25 5.56 11.16
C VAL A 62 0.94 4.35 11.77
N TRP A 63 0.56 3.15 11.32
CA TRP A 63 1.18 1.90 11.73
C TRP A 63 1.63 1.11 10.52
N GLN A 64 2.91 0.73 10.49
CA GLN A 64 3.48 -0.02 9.38
C GLN A 64 2.97 -1.46 9.38
N LEU A 65 2.44 -1.90 8.23
CA LEU A 65 2.14 -3.30 7.95
C LEU A 65 3.19 -3.85 6.96
N PRO A 66 3.47 -5.16 6.99
CA PRO A 66 4.51 -5.75 6.15
C PRO A 66 4.10 -5.83 4.68
N LEU A 67 5.09 -5.70 3.78
CA LEU A 67 4.99 -6.00 2.34
C LEU A 67 5.97 -7.11 1.95
N PHE A 68 5.87 -8.25 2.65
CA PHE A 68 6.74 -9.39 2.37
C PHE A 68 6.35 -10.09 1.07
N ASP A 69 7.33 -10.65 0.36
CA ASP A 69 7.13 -11.27 -0.95
C ASP A 69 6.28 -12.55 -0.86
N GLU A 70 6.23 -13.21 0.30
CA GLU A 70 5.40 -14.40 0.54
C GLU A 70 3.91 -14.12 0.33
N TYR A 71 3.46 -12.87 0.46
CA TYR A 71 2.07 -12.51 0.22
C TYR A 71 1.69 -12.48 -1.27
N GLU A 72 2.66 -12.51 -2.20
CA GLU A 72 2.41 -12.42 -3.65
C GLU A 72 1.61 -13.59 -4.18
N ILE A 73 1.78 -14.78 -3.58
CA ILE A 73 1.02 -15.97 -3.95
C ILE A 73 -0.50 -15.74 -3.89
N HIS A 74 -0.95 -14.86 -3.00
CA HIS A 74 -2.37 -14.57 -2.83
C HIS A 74 -2.95 -13.78 -4.01
N ILE A 75 -2.15 -13.03 -4.76
CA ILE A 75 -2.61 -12.21 -5.88
C ILE A 75 -2.21 -12.76 -7.26
N LYS A 76 -1.59 -13.95 -7.31
CA LYS A 76 -1.38 -14.67 -8.57
C LYS A 76 -2.69 -15.04 -9.24
N SER A 77 -2.71 -14.95 -10.57
CA SER A 77 -3.84 -15.28 -11.43
C SER A 77 -3.41 -16.33 -12.46
N ASP A 78 -4.31 -17.25 -12.79
CA ASP A 78 -4.05 -18.29 -13.80
C ASP A 78 -4.26 -17.79 -15.24
N VAL A 79 -4.92 -16.63 -15.40
CA VAL A 79 -5.37 -16.11 -16.71
C VAL A 79 -4.92 -14.66 -16.98
N ALA A 80 -4.25 -14.02 -16.02
CA ALA A 80 -3.78 -12.64 -16.12
C ALA A 80 -2.51 -12.47 -15.27
N ASP A 81 -1.82 -11.33 -15.40
CA ASP A 81 -0.59 -11.08 -14.64
C ASP A 81 -0.84 -11.05 -13.13
N VAL A 82 -1.97 -10.46 -12.71
CA VAL A 82 -2.34 -10.32 -11.30
C VAL A 82 -3.87 -10.29 -11.15
N LYS A 83 -4.40 -10.88 -10.07
CA LYS A 83 -5.81 -10.69 -9.67
C LYS A 83 -5.93 -9.60 -8.63
N ASN A 84 -7.03 -8.86 -8.67
CA ASN A 84 -7.26 -7.71 -7.81
C ASN A 84 -7.65 -8.04 -6.35
N VAL A 85 -7.87 -9.32 -6.01
CA VAL A 85 -8.31 -9.77 -4.68
C VAL A 85 -7.46 -10.95 -4.20
N GLY A 86 -6.92 -10.84 -2.98
CA GLY A 86 -6.04 -11.85 -2.35
C GLY A 86 -6.75 -12.88 -1.45
N GLY A 87 -8.07 -12.83 -1.34
CA GLY A 87 -8.86 -13.65 -0.41
C GLY A 87 -9.14 -12.95 0.93
N ARG A 88 -9.49 -13.73 1.95
CA ARG A 88 -9.96 -13.23 3.26
C ARG A 88 -8.84 -12.70 4.15
N TRP A 89 -7.72 -13.41 4.19
CA TRP A 89 -6.61 -13.12 5.10
C TRP A 89 -5.66 -12.09 4.50
N ALA A 90 -5.01 -11.30 5.36
CA ALA A 90 -4.06 -10.27 4.94
C ALA A 90 -4.64 -9.28 3.90
N GLY A 91 -5.93 -8.95 3.99
CA GLY A 91 -6.64 -8.14 2.98
C GLY A 91 -6.06 -6.74 2.76
N ALA A 92 -5.53 -6.11 3.83
CA ALA A 92 -4.83 -4.82 3.75
C ALA A 92 -3.52 -4.96 2.98
N ILE A 93 -2.71 -5.96 3.33
CA ILE A 93 -1.41 -6.25 2.72
C ILE A 93 -1.56 -6.63 1.25
N THR A 94 -2.43 -7.57 0.92
CA THR A 94 -2.68 -7.99 -0.46
C THR A 94 -3.30 -6.87 -1.32
N GLY A 95 -4.00 -5.91 -0.70
CA GLY A 95 -4.47 -4.70 -1.36
C GLY A 95 -3.34 -3.76 -1.78
N ALA A 96 -2.39 -3.52 -0.88
CA ALA A 96 -1.19 -2.75 -1.16
C ALA A 96 -0.26 -3.47 -2.14
N LEU A 97 -0.13 -4.80 -2.02
CA LEU A 97 0.68 -5.61 -2.93
C LEU A 97 0.15 -5.59 -4.37
N PHE A 98 -1.17 -5.57 -4.54
CA PHE A 98 -1.77 -5.30 -5.84
C PHE A 98 -1.31 -3.94 -6.40
N LEU A 99 -1.34 -2.87 -5.59
CA LEU A 99 -0.90 -1.52 -6.02
C LEU A 99 0.60 -1.45 -6.34
N LYS A 100 1.45 -2.17 -5.59
CA LYS A 100 2.90 -2.31 -5.82
C LYS A 100 3.23 -2.80 -7.24
N ASN A 101 2.32 -3.50 -7.92
CA ASN A 101 2.53 -3.94 -9.30
C ASN A 101 2.42 -2.80 -10.34
N PHE A 102 1.88 -1.64 -9.94
CA PHE A 102 1.60 -0.51 -10.85
C PHE A 102 2.44 0.73 -10.54
N ILE A 103 3.32 0.66 -9.54
CA ILE A 103 4.28 1.74 -9.27
C ILE A 103 5.48 1.60 -10.21
N GLY A 104 6.03 2.74 -10.64
CA GLY A 104 7.32 2.77 -11.32
C GLY A 104 8.50 2.57 -10.38
N ASN A 105 9.70 2.90 -10.84
CA ASN A 105 10.91 2.87 -10.01
C ASN A 105 11.06 4.17 -9.19
N TYR A 106 10.18 4.34 -8.20
CA TYR A 106 10.24 5.46 -7.26
C TYR A 106 9.79 5.04 -5.86
N PRO A 107 10.15 5.80 -4.81
CA PRO A 107 9.65 5.57 -3.46
C PRO A 107 8.13 5.75 -3.37
N TRP A 108 7.46 4.78 -2.76
CA TRP A 108 6.00 4.71 -2.65
C TRP A 108 5.58 4.32 -1.23
N ILE A 109 4.50 4.95 -0.76
CA ILE A 109 3.81 4.72 0.52
C ILE A 109 2.29 4.74 0.29
#